data_AF-A0A0C4Y1S7-F1
#
_entry.id   AF-A0A0C4Y1S7-F1
#
_cell.length_a   1.000
_cell.length_b   1.000
_cell.length_c   1.000
_cell.angle_alpha   90.00
_cell.angle_beta   90.00
_cell.angle_gamma   90.00
#
_symmetry.space_group_name_H-M   'P 1'
#
loop_
_entity.id
_entity.type
_entity.pdbx_description
1 polymer ?
#
loop_
_entity_poly.entity_id
_entity_poly.type
_entity_poly.pdbx_seq_one_letter_code
_entity_poly.pdbx_strand_id
1 'polypeptide(L)'
;MADTLLTPEQFLARFDGRMRQLEWTQMRIERVVQDNPWTNPETKGLWAEQISLTTSPTERRRIIMRLATPRWANREAVTAVYLERERMIVETGILHQVDHIVPLVHPLVCGLHCEYNLRVTTAFENQSKSNFFEIS
;
A
#
# COMPACT_ATOMS: atom_id res chain seq x y z
N MET A 1 19.31 4.69 -2.39
CA MET A 1 19.20 4.83 -3.87
C MET A 1 20.53 4.65 -4.62
N ALA A 2 21.69 4.55 -3.94
CA ALA A 2 23.00 4.35 -4.58
C ALA A 2 23.33 2.89 -4.95
N ASP A 3 22.59 1.90 -4.44
CA ASP A 3 22.89 0.47 -4.66
C ASP A 3 22.30 -0.09 -5.96
N THR A 4 21.38 0.64 -6.61
CA THR A 4 20.68 0.20 -7.84
C THR A 4 21.52 0.31 -9.12
N LEU A 5 22.72 0.90 -9.06
CA LEU A 5 23.62 1.11 -10.20
C LEU A 5 24.82 0.15 -10.22
N LEU A 6 24.89 -0.78 -9.25
CA LEU A 6 25.97 -1.75 -9.17
C LEU A 6 25.59 -3.00 -9.94
N THR A 7 26.54 -3.53 -10.73
CA THR A 7 26.43 -4.89 -11.24
C THR A 7 26.43 -5.90 -10.08
N PRO A 8 25.86 -7.11 -10.25
CA PRO A 8 25.87 -8.14 -9.21
C PRO A 8 27.27 -8.40 -8.65
N GLU A 9 28.31 -8.40 -9.49
CA GLU A 9 29.71 -8.58 -9.08
C GLU A 9 30.25 -7.39 -8.27
N GLN A 10 29.95 -6.15 -8.65
CA GLN A 10 30.33 -4.96 -7.88
C GLN A 10 29.59 -4.88 -6.53
N PHE A 11 28.34 -5.34 -6.49
CA PHE A 11 27.58 -5.42 -5.26
C PHE A 11 28.16 -6.50 -4.34
N LEU A 12 28.46 -7.69 -4.88
CA LEU A 12 29.07 -8.80 -4.13
C LEU A 12 30.49 -8.49 -3.66
N ALA A 13 31.28 -7.72 -4.43
CA ALA A 13 32.63 -7.31 -4.06
C ALA A 13 32.70 -6.39 -2.83
N ARG A 14 31.58 -5.78 -2.41
CA ARG A 14 31.52 -5.04 -1.13
C ARG A 14 31.53 -5.93 0.10
N PHE A 15 31.27 -7.22 -0.09
CA PHE A 15 31.22 -8.21 0.98
C PHE A 15 32.50 -9.05 0.88
N ASP A 16 33.48 -8.82 1.75
CA ASP A 16 34.79 -9.50 1.73
C ASP A 16 34.75 -11.01 2.10
N GLY A 17 33.56 -11.62 2.05
CA GLY A 17 33.32 -13.01 2.42
C GLY A 17 33.06 -13.25 3.92
N ARG A 18 33.00 -12.20 4.77
CA ARG A 18 32.79 -12.38 6.23
C ARG A 18 31.49 -11.84 6.80
N MET A 19 30.55 -11.34 6.00
CA MET A 19 29.26 -10.96 6.56
C MET A 19 28.43 -12.22 6.82
N ARG A 20 28.23 -12.55 8.10
CA ARG A 20 27.39 -13.70 8.46
C ARG A 20 25.96 -13.41 8.01
N GLN A 21 25.23 -14.44 7.58
CA GLN A 21 23.84 -14.30 7.13
C GLN A 21 22.97 -13.51 8.11
N LEU A 22 23.21 -13.69 9.42
CA LEU A 22 22.53 -12.95 10.49
C LEU A 22 22.85 -11.44 10.49
N GLU A 23 24.11 -11.06 10.26
CA GLU A 23 24.53 -9.65 10.18
C GLU A 23 23.93 -8.97 8.95
N TRP A 24 23.93 -9.68 7.81
CA TRP A 24 23.27 -9.19 6.59
C TRP A 24 21.76 -9.01 6.79
N THR A 25 21.11 -9.99 7.43
CA THR A 25 19.69 -9.94 7.74
C THR A 25 19.38 -8.77 8.67
N GLN A 26 20.18 -8.58 9.72
CA GLN A 26 20.06 -7.47 10.67
C GLN A 26 20.22 -6.11 9.98
N MET A 27 21.28 -5.91 9.19
CA MET A 27 21.49 -4.67 8.43
C MET A 27 20.34 -4.37 7.47
N ARG A 28 19.78 -5.41 6.83
CA ARG A 28 18.65 -5.26 5.92
C ARG A 28 17.37 -4.89 6.67
N ILE A 29 17.13 -5.50 7.84
CA ILE A 29 16.02 -5.12 8.73
C ILE A 29 16.17 -3.65 9.15
N GLU A 30 17.34 -3.25 9.63
CA GLU A 30 17.62 -1.87 10.07
C GLU A 30 17.42 -0.86 8.96
N ARG A 31 17.94 -1.14 7.76
CA ARG A 31 17.72 -0.29 6.59
C ARG A 31 16.24 -0.18 6.25
N VAL A 32 15.51 -1.31 6.25
CA VAL A 32 14.06 -1.29 6.01
C VAL A 32 13.36 -0.47 7.10
N VAL A 33 13.72 -0.60 8.37
CA VAL A 33 13.12 0.17 9.47
C VAL A 33 13.38 1.67 9.33
N GLN A 34 14.60 2.07 8.96
CA GLN A 34 14.96 3.48 8.76
C GLN A 34 14.25 4.09 7.54
N ASP A 35 14.21 3.34 6.44
CA ASP A 35 13.62 3.79 5.17
C ASP A 35 12.10 3.64 5.11
N ASN A 36 11.51 2.92 6.08
CA ASN A 36 10.08 2.67 6.15
C ASN A 36 9.42 3.56 7.20
N PRO A 37 8.70 4.62 6.80
CA PRO A 37 8.02 5.51 7.72
C PRO A 37 6.99 4.78 8.60
N TRP A 38 6.54 3.57 8.21
CA TRP A 38 5.60 2.75 8.97
C TRP A 38 6.20 2.00 10.15
N THR A 39 7.53 1.92 10.24
CA THR A 39 8.24 1.19 11.32
C THR A 39 8.73 2.13 12.42
N ASN A 40 8.80 3.44 12.16
CA ASN A 40 9.13 4.45 13.17
C ASN A 40 7.91 4.69 14.11
N PRO A 41 8.04 4.43 15.43
CA PRO A 41 6.94 4.60 16.39
C PRO A 41 6.40 6.04 16.50
N GLU A 42 7.26 7.05 16.41
CA GLU A 42 6.87 8.46 16.44
C GLU A 42 6.05 8.81 15.20
N THR A 43 6.51 8.38 14.03
CA THR A 43 5.77 8.57 12.77
C THR A 43 4.42 7.86 12.81
N LYS A 44 4.37 6.65 13.36
CA LYS A 44 3.12 5.91 13.56
C LYS A 44 2.14 6.63 14.50
N GLY A 45 2.64 7.19 15.60
CA GLY A 45 1.84 7.97 16.55
C GLY A 45 1.26 9.24 15.92
N LEU A 46 2.09 9.97 15.18
CA LEU A 46 1.68 11.19 14.45
C LEU A 46 0.54 10.91 13.46
N TRP A 47 0.64 9.84 12.67
CA TRP A 47 -0.43 9.50 11.72
C TRP A 47 -1.72 9.06 12.41
N ALA A 48 -1.63 8.35 13.54
CA ALA A 48 -2.80 7.95 14.32
C ALA A 48 -3.55 9.18 14.88
N GLU A 49 -2.82 10.15 15.42
CA GLU A 49 -3.38 11.42 15.87
C GLU A 49 -3.95 12.23 14.70
N GLN A 50 -3.24 12.33 13.59
CA GLN A 50 -3.73 13.07 12.43
C GLN A 50 -5.02 12.45 11.86
N ILE A 51 -5.12 11.12 11.80
CA ILE A 51 -6.34 10.42 11.38
C ILE A 51 -7.50 10.71 12.36
N SER A 52 -7.24 10.73 13.67
CA SER A 52 -8.29 10.96 14.68
C SER A 52 -8.81 12.40 14.68
N LEU A 53 -7.93 13.37 14.43
CA LEU A 53 -8.27 14.79 14.32
C LEU A 53 -8.98 15.13 12.99
N THR A 54 -8.86 14.29 11.97
CA THR A 54 -9.44 14.53 10.65
C THR A 54 -10.95 14.26 10.66
N THR A 55 -11.76 15.32 10.66
CA THR A 55 -13.23 15.24 10.64
C THR A 55 -13.77 14.77 9.29
N SER A 56 -13.23 15.30 8.19
CA SER A 56 -13.66 14.99 6.82
C SER A 56 -13.44 13.52 6.46
N PRO A 57 -14.50 12.75 6.14
CA PRO A 57 -14.35 11.35 5.73
C PRO A 57 -13.50 11.16 4.49
N THR A 58 -13.60 12.08 3.52
CA THR A 58 -12.81 12.05 2.28
C THR A 58 -11.32 12.24 2.57
N GLU A 59 -10.98 13.19 3.43
CA GLU A 59 -9.59 13.46 3.76
C GLU A 59 -8.98 12.32 4.57
N ARG A 60 -9.73 11.78 5.54
CA ARG A 60 -9.33 10.61 6.31
C ARG A 60 -9.06 9.40 5.40
N ARG A 61 -9.92 9.17 4.39
CA ARG A 61 -9.70 8.10 3.40
C ARG A 61 -8.44 8.34 2.58
N ARG A 62 -8.16 9.57 2.14
CA ARG A 62 -6.93 9.91 1.40
C ARG A 62 -5.68 9.65 2.22
N ILE A 63 -5.66 10.06 3.48
CA ILE A 63 -4.56 9.78 4.40
C ILE A 63 -4.38 8.26 4.48
N ILE A 64 -5.41 7.50 4.83
CA ILE A 64 -5.34 6.04 4.96
C ILE A 64 -4.86 5.37 3.67
N MET A 65 -5.33 5.79 2.49
CA MET A 65 -4.84 5.27 1.21
C MET A 65 -3.35 5.55 1.02
N ARG A 66 -2.90 6.78 1.28
CA ARG A 66 -1.48 7.15 1.23
C ARG A 66 -0.66 6.29 2.18
N LEU A 67 -1.19 5.99 3.37
CA LEU A 67 -0.50 5.17 4.36
C LEU A 67 -0.40 3.70 3.92
N ALA A 68 -1.49 3.21 3.33
CA ALA A 68 -1.58 1.84 2.82
C ALA A 68 -0.85 1.65 1.48
N THR A 69 -0.31 2.70 0.85
CA THR A 69 0.39 2.59 -0.44
C THR A 69 1.84 2.14 -0.21
N PRO A 70 2.21 0.89 -0.55
CA PRO A 70 3.58 0.44 -0.39
C PRO A 70 4.49 1.09 -1.44
N ARG A 71 5.79 1.24 -1.12
CA ARG A 71 6.78 1.83 -2.03
C ARG A 71 6.92 1.07 -3.35
N TRP A 72 6.60 -0.22 -3.37
CA TRP A 72 6.66 -1.08 -4.55
C TRP A 72 5.40 -1.07 -5.40
N ALA A 73 4.30 -0.42 -4.97
CA ALA A 73 3.05 -0.39 -5.73
C ALA A 73 3.27 0.18 -7.13
N ASN A 74 2.71 -0.48 -8.14
CA ASN A 74 2.76 -0.01 -9.51
C ASN A 74 1.69 1.06 -9.72
N ARG A 75 2.13 2.32 -9.71
CA ARG A 75 1.24 3.49 -9.86
C ARG A 75 0.51 3.52 -11.20
N GLU A 76 1.16 3.08 -12.28
CA GLU A 76 0.55 3.04 -13.60
C GLU A 76 -0.57 2.00 -13.66
N ALA A 77 -0.34 0.82 -13.08
CA ALA A 77 -1.37 -0.21 -12.98
C ALA A 77 -2.54 0.21 -12.09
N VAL A 78 -2.27 0.90 -10.96
CA VAL A 78 -3.32 1.50 -10.13
C VAL A 78 -4.14 2.52 -10.94
N THR A 79 -3.48 3.41 -11.69
CA THR A 79 -4.16 4.37 -12.57
C THR A 79 -5.01 3.65 -13.62
N ALA A 80 -4.52 2.56 -14.21
CA ALA A 80 -5.27 1.76 -15.18
C ALA A 80 -6.59 1.23 -14.60
N VAL A 81 -6.62 0.81 -13.33
CA VAL A 81 -7.87 0.39 -12.66
C VAL A 81 -8.87 1.55 -12.56
N TYR A 82 -8.43 2.77 -12.26
CA TYR A 82 -9.31 3.94 -12.21
C TYR A 82 -9.85 4.35 -13.58
N LEU A 83 -9.05 4.16 -14.64
CA LEU A 83 -9.46 4.36 -16.03
C LEU A 83 -10.47 3.30 -16.45
N GLU A 84 -10.25 2.03 -16.09
CA GLU A 84 -11.20 0.96 -16.35
C GLU A 84 -12.55 1.22 -15.67
N ARG A 85 -12.55 1.79 -14.46
CA ARG A 85 -13.79 2.25 -13.82
C ARG A 85 -14.52 3.32 -14.65
N GLU A 86 -13.84 4.31 -15.22
CA GLU A 86 -14.51 5.29 -16.10
C GLU A 86 -15.07 4.62 -17.36
N ARG A 87 -14.30 3.71 -17.96
CA ARG A 87 -14.73 2.94 -19.12
C ARG A 87 -15.99 2.13 -18.82
N MET A 88 -16.03 1.41 -17.70
CA MET A 88 -17.20 0.63 -17.27
C MET A 88 -18.44 1.51 -17.04
N ILE A 89 -18.28 2.73 -16.52
CA ILE A 89 -19.40 3.68 -16.38
C ILE A 89 -19.99 4.02 -17.75
N VAL A 90 -19.13 4.32 -18.73
CA VAL A 90 -19.57 4.67 -20.09
C VAL A 90 -20.21 3.49 -20.79
N GLU A 91 -19.61 2.29 -20.71
CA GLU A 91 -20.08 1.09 -21.41
C GLU A 91 -21.39 0.55 -20.84
N THR A 92 -21.55 0.57 -19.52
CA THR A 92 -22.72 -0.04 -18.85
C THR A 92 -23.83 0.96 -18.54
N GLY A 93 -23.54 2.27 -18.51
CA GLY A 93 -24.45 3.30 -18.02
C GLY A 93 -24.71 3.25 -16.50
N ILE A 94 -23.98 2.41 -15.77
CA ILE A 94 -24.13 2.21 -14.32
C ILE A 94 -22.94 2.83 -13.59
N LEU A 95 -23.20 3.42 -12.43
CA LEU A 95 -22.14 3.96 -11.59
C LEU A 95 -21.23 2.84 -11.07
N HIS A 96 -19.94 2.92 -11.40
CA HIS A 96 -18.90 2.03 -10.90
C HIS A 96 -17.94 2.77 -9.95
N GLN A 97 -17.31 2.01 -9.05
CA GLN A 97 -16.32 2.49 -8.10
C GLN A 97 -15.13 1.54 -8.05
N VAL A 98 -13.99 2.04 -7.55
CA VAL A 98 -12.82 1.21 -7.27
C VAL A 98 -12.88 0.78 -5.81
N ASP A 99 -13.06 -0.52 -5.58
CA ASP A 99 -13.10 -1.16 -4.27
C ASP A 99 -11.74 -1.76 -3.92
N HIS A 100 -11.47 -1.84 -2.62
CA HIS A 100 -10.35 -2.59 -2.06
C HIS A 100 -10.81 -4.00 -1.72
N ILE A 101 -10.27 -5.02 -2.39
CA ILE A 101 -10.66 -6.44 -2.19
C ILE A 101 -10.53 -6.81 -0.71
N VAL A 102 -9.34 -6.59 -0.15
CA VAL A 102 -9.08 -6.56 1.29
C VAL A 102 -9.22 -5.11 1.76
N PRO A 103 -10.12 -4.80 2.71
CA PRO A 103 -10.38 -3.43 3.16
C PRO A 103 -9.14 -2.80 3.81
N LEU A 104 -8.95 -1.50 3.60
CA LEU A 104 -7.88 -0.75 4.26
C LEU A 104 -8.08 -0.63 5.78
N VAL A 105 -9.34 -0.66 6.23
CA VAL A 105 -9.72 -0.52 7.64
C VAL A 105 -10.66 -1.66 8.01
N HIS A 106 -10.16 -2.63 8.77
CA HIS A 106 -10.97 -3.71 9.33
C HIS A 106 -10.38 -4.16 10.66
N PRO A 107 -11.17 -4.69 11.62
CA PRO A 107 -10.66 -5.12 12.93
C PRO A 107 -9.62 -6.24 12.87
N LEU A 108 -9.67 -7.09 11.82
CA LEU A 108 -8.86 -8.31 11.73
C LEU A 108 -7.84 -8.32 10.59
N VAL A 109 -8.00 -7.46 9.57
CA VAL A 109 -7.11 -7.43 8.40
C VAL A 109 -6.81 -5.99 8.00
N CYS A 110 -5.71 -5.79 7.28
CA CYS A 110 -5.39 -4.51 6.66
C CYS A 110 -4.91 -4.74 5.22
N GLY A 111 -5.67 -4.20 4.27
CA GLY A 111 -5.31 -4.22 2.86
C GLY A 111 -4.27 -3.15 2.51
N LEU A 112 -3.54 -3.40 1.42
CA LEU A 112 -2.64 -2.41 0.82
C LEU A 112 -3.35 -1.62 -0.28
N HIS A 113 -2.96 -0.38 -0.53
CA HIS A 113 -3.36 0.35 -1.72
C HIS A 113 -2.36 0.05 -2.85
N CYS A 114 -2.58 -1.06 -3.56
CA CYS A 114 -1.78 -1.50 -4.70
C CYS A 114 -2.65 -2.16 -5.76
N GLU A 115 -2.10 -2.33 -6.96
CA GLU A 115 -2.74 -2.87 -8.15
C GLU A 115 -3.43 -4.23 -7.94
N TYR A 116 -2.90 -5.07 -7.05
CA TYR A 116 -3.45 -6.40 -6.76
C TYR A 116 -4.61 -6.39 -5.76
N ASN A 117 -4.80 -5.30 -5.03
CA ASN A 117 -5.86 -5.18 -4.02
C ASN A 117 -7.01 -4.27 -4.48
N LEU A 118 -7.00 -3.82 -5.73
CA LEU A 118 -8.04 -2.96 -6.30
C LEU A 118 -8.87 -3.73 -7.33
N ARG A 119 -10.18 -3.48 -7.32
CA ARG A 119 -11.10 -3.97 -8.37
C ARG A 119 -12.14 -2.92 -8.72
N VAL A 120 -12.60 -2.95 -9.96
CA VAL A 120 -13.78 -2.19 -10.38
C VAL A 120 -15.02 -3.00 -9.99
N THR A 121 -15.99 -2.35 -9.35
CA THR A 121 -17.27 -2.96 -8.94
C THR A 121 -18.36 -1.91 -9.07
N THR A 122 -19.63 -2.32 -9.08
CA THR A 122 -20.73 -1.36 -9.08
C THR A 122 -20.76 -0.57 -7.76
N ALA A 123 -21.26 0.65 -7.80
CA ALA A 123 -21.41 1.46 -6.59
C ALA A 123 -22.35 0.81 -5.57
N PHE A 124 -23.33 0.03 -6.03
CA PHE A 124 -24.25 -0.72 -5.18
C PHE A 124 -23.51 -1.80 -4.39
N GLU A 125 -22.77 -2.68 -5.08
CA GLU A 125 -22.00 -3.75 -4.45
C GLU A 125 -20.94 -3.21 -3.48
N ASN A 126 -20.23 -2.14 -3.87
CA ASN A 126 -19.22 -1.52 -3.01
C ASN A 126 -19.83 -0.98 -1.71
N GLN A 127 -20.99 -0.32 -1.79
CA GLN A 127 -21.70 0.19 -0.61
C GLN A 127 -22.21 -0.94 0.28
N SER A 128 -22.73 -2.02 -0.31
CA SER A 128 -23.16 -3.21 0.43
C SER A 128 -21.99 -3.91 1.14
N LYS A 129 -20.82 -3.99 0.50
CA LYS A 129 -19.60 -4.54 1.11
C LYS A 129 -19.06 -3.65 2.22
N SER A 130 -18.99 -2.34 2.00
CA SER A 130 -18.35 -1.41 2.93
C SER A 130 -16.92 -1.90 3.28
N ASN A 131 -16.59 -2.00 4.56
CA ASN A 131 -15.33 -2.54 5.06
C ASN A 131 -15.40 -4.03 5.41
N PHE A 132 -16.46 -4.74 5.06
CA PHE A 132 -16.59 -6.16 5.36
C PHE A 132 -15.53 -6.98 4.60
N PHE A 133 -14.99 -7.98 5.28
CA PHE A 133 -14.10 -8.98 4.70
C PHE A 133 -14.51 -10.35 5.25
N GLU A 134 -14.86 -11.26 4.36
CA GLU A 134 -15.21 -12.62 4.74
C GLU A 134 -13.94 -13.37 5.16
N ILE A 135 -14.02 -14.01 6.33
CA ILE A 135 -12.94 -14.84 6.87
C ILE A 135 -13.48 -16.26 6.89
N SER A 136 -13.03 -17.06 5.94
CA SER A 136 -13.37 -18.48 5.78
C SER A 136 -12.24 -19.38 6.22
#